data_AF-A0A090LYA1-F1
#
_entry.id   AF-A0A090LYA1-F1
#
_cell.length_a   1.000
_cell.length_b   1.000
_cell.length_c   1.000
_cell.angle_alpha   90.00
_cell.angle_beta   90.00
_cell.angle_gamma   90.00
#
_symmetry.space_group_name_H-M   'P 1'
#
loop_
_entity.id
_entity.type
_entity.pdbx_description
1 polymer ?
#
loop_
_entity_poly.entity_id
_entity_poly.type
_entity_poly.pdbx_seq_one_letter_code
_entity_poly.pdbx_strand_id
1 'polypeptide(L)'
;MSKRLATVACIVVACATHGVWCTIGLVAVVTAFALSCEVARSATYSVKRKRAYVFVVSVILFIVIDELERSATSPSVATGIMRTTFNAYRAFRYDVLRMLSYGIDVVEGVAAPSLGVALRYVMYPPLRQCGPIVFYREFERHTCAGDKRRFGYALRELADCFAWYAMLDYATRTYYSSMMAPDDGLFTNMVHAWTHTTAIWASPTIIFNFNHALAVFDGQVSPRDVSVPWTSSGTSFTNFWRTFHTSLHELYVHYIHRPSGSNTLSVVIVMGFSLLFHGIRDTAWWVFFIVNCIGVVIERTFTDRYPAAFEGFSPISMAMYQAFLFAIFTACSGGDARMSHRNASLPLNVLIFWSLQRT
;
A
#
# COMPACT_ATOMS: atom_id res chain seq x y z
N MET A 1 -25.58 -7.44 -10.69
CA MET A 1 -25.79 -7.41 -9.23
C MET A 1 -26.36 -6.05 -8.82
N SER A 2 -27.36 -6.00 -7.93
CA SER A 2 -27.88 -4.71 -7.42
C SER A 2 -26.86 -4.03 -6.50
N LYS A 3 -26.87 -2.70 -6.39
CA LYS A 3 -25.91 -1.95 -5.56
C LYS A 3 -25.93 -2.40 -4.08
N ARG A 4 -27.11 -2.76 -3.56
CA ARG A 4 -27.28 -3.27 -2.18
C ARG A 4 -26.65 -4.64 -2.00
N LEU A 5 -26.84 -5.56 -2.97
CA LEU A 5 -26.21 -6.88 -2.94
C LEU A 5 -24.68 -6.77 -2.99
N ALA A 6 -24.15 -5.83 -3.78
CA ALA A 6 -22.71 -5.57 -3.85
C ALA A 6 -22.14 -5.11 -2.49
N THR A 7 -22.86 -4.26 -1.75
CA THR A 7 -22.46 -3.82 -0.40
C THR A 7 -22.47 -4.98 0.58
N VAL A 8 -23.53 -5.80 0.55
CA VAL A 8 -23.64 -7.00 1.41
C VAL A 8 -22.51 -7.97 1.12
N ALA A 9 -22.19 -8.22 -0.16
CA ALA A 9 -21.08 -9.07 -0.55
C ALA A 9 -19.76 -8.59 0.05
N CYS A 10 -19.41 -7.30 -0.07
CA CYS A 10 -18.18 -6.74 0.52
C CYS A 10 -18.10 -6.97 2.04
N ILE A 11 -19.22 -6.79 2.75
CA ILE A 11 -19.31 -7.03 4.19
C ILE A 11 -19.15 -8.53 4.52
N VAL A 12 -19.77 -9.41 3.75
CA VAL A 12 -19.66 -10.87 3.94
C VAL A 12 -18.21 -11.33 3.73
N VAL A 13 -17.54 -10.87 2.68
CA VAL A 13 -16.12 -11.19 2.48
C VAL A 13 -15.29 -10.64 3.62
N ALA A 14 -15.57 -9.42 4.08
CA ALA A 14 -14.88 -8.84 5.21
C ALA A 14 -15.02 -9.66 6.50
N CYS A 15 -16.22 -10.15 6.79
CA CYS A 15 -16.49 -11.05 7.91
C CYS A 15 -15.71 -12.36 7.77
N ALA A 16 -15.65 -12.93 6.57
CA ALA A 16 -14.94 -14.17 6.32
C ALA A 16 -13.42 -14.02 6.45
N THR A 17 -12.84 -12.89 6.05
CA THR A 17 -11.39 -12.69 6.05
C THR A 17 -10.82 -12.17 7.37
N HIS A 18 -11.57 -11.35 8.11
CA HIS A 18 -11.07 -10.66 9.31
C HIS A 18 -11.97 -10.84 10.54
N GLY A 19 -13.00 -11.67 10.44
CA GLY A 19 -13.93 -11.96 11.53
C GLY A 19 -15.11 -10.99 11.61
N VAL A 20 -16.22 -11.52 12.11
CA VAL A 20 -17.51 -10.80 12.20
C VAL A 20 -17.40 -9.57 13.10
N TRP A 21 -16.82 -9.70 14.29
CA TRP A 21 -16.72 -8.60 15.25
C TRP A 21 -15.86 -7.44 14.75
N CYS A 22 -14.70 -7.74 14.16
CA CYS A 22 -13.84 -6.74 13.54
C CYS A 22 -14.56 -6.03 12.39
N THR A 23 -15.33 -6.78 11.59
CA THR A 23 -16.09 -6.21 10.47
C THR A 23 -17.24 -5.33 10.94
N ILE A 24 -17.98 -5.72 11.98
CA ILE A 24 -19.03 -4.88 12.59
C ILE A 24 -18.42 -3.56 13.08
N GLY A 25 -17.29 -3.62 13.81
CA GLY A 25 -16.57 -2.44 14.27
C GLY A 25 -16.16 -1.52 13.12
N LEU A 26 -15.63 -2.10 12.04
CA LEU A 26 -15.26 -1.32 10.85
C LEU A 26 -16.48 -0.70 10.17
N VAL A 27 -17.59 -1.43 9.99
CA VAL A 27 -18.83 -0.86 9.41
C VAL A 27 -19.29 0.32 10.26
N ALA A 28 -19.27 0.21 11.59
CA ALA A 28 -19.63 1.30 12.48
C ALA A 28 -18.71 2.52 12.30
N VAL A 29 -17.39 2.31 12.25
CA VAL A 29 -16.40 3.38 12.03
C VAL A 29 -16.58 4.06 10.67
N VAL A 30 -16.71 3.29 9.59
CA VAL A 30 -16.93 3.84 8.23
C VAL A 30 -18.25 4.59 8.16
N THR A 31 -19.31 4.08 8.80
CA THR A 31 -20.62 4.74 8.84
C THR A 31 -20.56 6.06 9.60
N ALA A 32 -19.99 6.06 10.81
CA ALA A 32 -19.84 7.26 11.62
C ALA A 32 -19.01 8.33 10.89
N PHE A 33 -17.91 7.93 10.27
CA PHE A 33 -17.07 8.81 9.47
C PHE A 33 -17.77 9.34 8.21
N ALA A 34 -18.52 8.49 7.50
CA ALA A 34 -19.23 8.90 6.30
C ALA A 34 -20.31 9.94 6.61
N LEU A 35 -21.07 9.72 7.69
CA LEU A 35 -22.07 10.66 8.20
C LEU A 35 -21.41 11.97 8.67
N SER A 36 -20.27 11.89 9.36
CA SER A 36 -19.57 13.10 9.81
C SER A 36 -19.02 13.92 8.66
N CYS A 37 -18.55 13.29 7.58
CA CYS A 37 -18.14 13.98 6.36
C CYS A 37 -19.32 14.66 5.65
N GLU A 38 -20.51 14.05 5.66
CA GLU A 38 -21.73 14.65 5.12
C GLU A 38 -22.15 15.90 5.90
N VAL A 39 -22.11 15.83 7.24
CA VAL A 39 -22.33 17.00 8.11
C VAL A 39 -21.25 18.07 7.90
N ALA A 40 -19.98 17.68 7.83
CA ALA A 40 -18.88 18.62 7.58
C ALA A 40 -19.02 19.30 6.21
N ARG A 41 -19.51 18.57 5.19
CA ARG A 41 -19.78 19.13 3.86
C ARG A 41 -20.85 20.23 3.92
N SER A 42 -21.95 20.03 4.65
CA SER A 42 -23.04 21.01 4.78
C SER A 42 -22.71 22.19 5.70
N ALA A 43 -21.71 22.06 6.57
CA ALA A 43 -21.29 23.15 7.45
C ALA A 43 -20.74 24.37 6.69
N THR A 44 -20.89 25.56 7.27
CA THR A 44 -20.46 26.85 6.70
C THR A 44 -18.95 27.12 6.83
N TYR A 45 -18.15 26.09 7.11
CA TYR A 45 -16.69 26.21 7.20
C TYR A 45 -16.02 26.31 5.82
N SER A 46 -14.82 26.88 5.77
CA SER A 46 -14.00 26.86 4.56
C SER A 46 -13.57 25.44 4.19
N VAL A 47 -13.37 25.18 2.89
CA VAL A 47 -12.90 23.87 2.39
C VAL A 47 -11.61 23.43 3.09
N LYS A 48 -10.68 24.37 3.33
CA LYS A 48 -9.44 24.10 4.08
C LYS A 48 -9.70 23.52 5.48
N ARG A 49 -10.66 24.07 6.23
CA ARG A 49 -11.04 23.57 7.56
C ARG A 49 -11.70 22.20 7.47
N LYS A 50 -12.56 21.98 6.47
CA LYS A 50 -13.20 20.67 6.24
C LYS A 50 -12.17 19.59 5.88
N ARG A 51 -11.19 19.89 5.03
CA ARG A 51 -10.06 19.00 4.74
C ARG A 51 -9.27 18.68 6.01
N ALA A 52 -8.92 19.71 6.78
CA ALA A 52 -8.17 19.53 8.03
C ALA A 52 -8.90 18.60 9.01
N TYR A 53 -10.23 18.73 9.12
CA TYR A 53 -11.06 17.81 9.90
C TYR A 53 -10.88 16.36 9.45
N VAL A 54 -11.02 16.08 8.14
CA VAL A 54 -10.83 14.72 7.59
C VAL A 54 -9.44 14.18 7.93
N PHE A 55 -8.39 14.99 7.74
CA PHE A 55 -7.02 14.61 8.08
C PHE A 55 -6.83 14.28 9.56
N VAL A 56 -7.34 15.13 10.46
CA VAL A 56 -7.24 14.91 11.90
C VAL A 56 -7.91 13.60 12.29
N VAL A 57 -9.09 13.31 11.75
CA VAL A 57 -9.78 12.04 12.01
C VAL A 57 -8.96 10.84 11.48
N SER A 58 -8.40 10.93 10.27
CA SER A 58 -7.53 9.86 9.74
C SER A 58 -6.27 9.64 10.60
N VAL A 59 -5.62 10.70 11.08
CA VAL A 59 -4.46 10.60 11.98
C VAL A 59 -4.85 9.94 13.30
N ILE A 60 -5.97 10.33 13.90
CA ILE A 60 -6.48 9.71 15.13
C ILE A 60 -6.75 8.23 14.90
N LEU A 61 -7.37 7.85 13.77
CA LEU A 61 -7.61 6.45 13.44
C LEU A 61 -6.31 5.65 13.29
N PHE A 62 -5.27 6.19 12.66
CA PHE A 62 -3.96 5.52 12.61
C PHE A 62 -3.35 5.29 14.00
N ILE A 63 -3.41 6.29 14.88
CA ILE A 63 -2.91 6.18 16.26
C ILE A 63 -3.71 5.13 17.04
N VAL A 64 -5.04 5.12 16.90
CA VAL A 64 -5.91 4.11 17.53
C VAL A 64 -5.57 2.71 17.00
N ILE A 65 -5.33 2.55 15.70
CA ILE A 65 -4.93 1.27 15.12
C ILE A 65 -3.57 0.81 15.69
N ASP A 66 -2.57 1.69 15.78
CA ASP A 66 -1.27 1.38 16.42
C ASP A 66 -1.42 0.90 17.87
N GLU A 67 -2.40 1.45 18.60
CA GLU A 67 -2.66 1.08 19.99
C GLU A 67 -3.43 -0.23 20.14
N LEU A 68 -4.39 -0.47 19.26
CA LEU A 68 -5.13 -1.72 19.20
C LEU A 68 -4.24 -2.89 18.76
N GLU A 69 -3.37 -2.67 17.78
CA GLU A 69 -2.40 -3.67 17.31
C GLU A 69 -1.43 -4.06 18.44
N ARG A 70 -1.01 -3.11 19.28
CA ARG A 70 -0.21 -3.40 20.49
C ARG A 70 -0.95 -4.22 21.53
N SER A 71 -2.22 -3.87 21.78
CA SER A 71 -3.01 -4.46 22.86
C SER A 71 -3.60 -5.83 22.49
N ALA A 72 -3.41 -6.27 21.25
CA ALA A 72 -3.88 -7.56 20.75
C ALA A 72 -3.08 -8.70 21.38
N THR A 73 -3.63 -9.32 22.43
CA THR A 73 -3.04 -10.49 23.09
C THR A 73 -3.43 -11.83 22.45
N SER A 74 -4.41 -11.84 21.55
CA SER A 74 -4.91 -13.07 20.90
C SER A 74 -4.32 -13.30 19.51
N PRO A 75 -3.71 -14.48 19.24
CA PRO A 75 -3.28 -14.91 17.91
C PRO A 75 -4.41 -14.93 16.85
N SER A 76 -5.68 -14.96 17.28
CA SER A 76 -6.84 -15.02 16.37
C SER A 76 -7.13 -13.68 15.66
N VAL A 77 -6.83 -12.54 16.28
CA VAL A 77 -6.99 -11.20 15.65
C VAL A 77 -5.79 -10.88 14.75
N ALA A 78 -4.67 -11.58 14.96
CA ALA A 78 -3.50 -11.58 14.10
C ALA A 78 -3.63 -12.48 12.85
N THR A 79 -4.78 -13.13 12.65
CA THR A 79 -5.02 -13.87 11.41
C THR A 79 -5.50 -12.93 10.32
N GLY A 80 -4.59 -12.59 9.42
CA GLY A 80 -5.02 -12.46 8.05
C GLY A 80 -4.31 -13.48 7.17
N ILE A 81 -4.71 -13.43 5.91
CA ILE A 81 -4.45 -14.43 4.88
C ILE A 81 -2.97 -14.79 4.73
N MET A 82 -2.03 -13.92 5.12
CA MET A 82 -0.60 -14.26 5.29
C MET A 82 -0.19 -14.02 6.74
N ARG A 83 0.03 -15.12 7.47
CA ARG A 83 0.12 -15.20 8.95
C ARG A 83 1.21 -14.34 9.62
N THR A 84 2.10 -13.68 8.87
CA THR A 84 3.17 -12.86 9.45
C THR A 84 3.20 -11.41 8.97
N THR A 85 2.51 -11.05 7.88
CA THR A 85 2.64 -9.70 7.25
C THR A 85 1.32 -8.97 7.00
N PHE A 86 0.16 -9.65 7.06
CA PHE A 86 -1.13 -9.06 6.67
C PHE A 86 -2.25 -9.41 7.64
N ASN A 87 -2.23 -8.83 8.84
CA ASN A 87 -3.30 -8.95 9.85
C ASN A 87 -4.48 -7.98 9.58
N ALA A 88 -5.53 -8.06 10.40
CA ALA A 88 -6.70 -7.17 10.28
C ALA A 88 -6.35 -5.67 10.48
N TYR A 89 -5.33 -5.36 11.28
CA TYR A 89 -4.87 -3.98 11.51
C TYR A 89 -4.21 -3.37 10.27
N ARG A 90 -3.48 -4.17 9.50
CA ARG A 90 -2.94 -3.77 8.20
C ARG A 90 -4.06 -3.44 7.22
N ALA A 91 -5.11 -4.27 7.14
CA ALA A 91 -6.29 -3.96 6.33
C ALA A 91 -6.96 -2.65 6.77
N PHE A 92 -7.11 -2.43 8.09
CA PHE A 92 -7.69 -1.19 8.62
C PHE A 92 -6.88 0.06 8.27
N ARG A 93 -5.55 -0.02 8.16
CA ARG A 93 -4.73 1.11 7.71
C ARG A 93 -5.04 1.50 6.26
N TYR A 94 -5.24 0.52 5.37
CA TYR A 94 -5.70 0.76 4.00
C TYR A 94 -7.14 1.30 3.98
N ASP A 95 -8.01 0.80 4.86
CA ASP A 95 -9.37 1.29 5.01
C ASP A 95 -9.38 2.78 5.40
N VAL A 96 -8.49 3.22 6.29
CA VAL A 96 -8.32 4.64 6.66
C VAL A 96 -7.86 5.49 5.47
N LEU A 97 -7.00 4.99 4.58
CA LEU A 97 -6.61 5.71 3.37
C LEU A 97 -7.78 5.88 2.39
N ARG A 98 -8.62 4.86 2.26
CA ARG A 98 -9.86 4.95 1.47
C ARG A 98 -10.85 5.90 2.11
N MET A 99 -11.02 5.84 3.43
CA MET A 99 -11.83 6.81 4.16
C MET A 99 -11.30 8.24 3.96
N LEU A 100 -9.98 8.46 3.98
CA LEU A 100 -9.38 9.75 3.66
C LEU A 100 -9.77 10.23 2.25
N SER A 101 -9.62 9.38 1.21
CA SER A 101 -10.01 9.73 -0.15
C SER A 101 -11.50 10.05 -0.27
N TYR A 102 -12.37 9.22 0.32
CA TYR A 102 -13.81 9.48 0.40
C TYR A 102 -14.11 10.82 1.07
N GLY A 103 -13.55 11.03 2.26
CA GLY A 103 -13.83 12.20 3.09
C GLY A 103 -13.43 13.48 2.39
N ILE A 104 -12.23 13.51 1.78
CA ILE A 104 -11.76 14.67 1.01
C ILE A 104 -12.65 14.93 -0.20
N ASP A 105 -12.90 13.92 -1.04
CA ASP A 105 -13.72 14.09 -2.25
C ASP A 105 -15.16 14.56 -1.93
N VAL A 106 -15.73 14.13 -0.80
CA VAL A 106 -17.06 14.53 -0.34
C VAL A 106 -17.07 15.96 0.21
N VAL A 107 -16.13 16.33 1.09
CA VAL A 107 -16.12 17.68 1.69
C VAL A 107 -15.73 18.78 0.71
N GLU A 108 -15.02 18.43 -0.37
CA GLU A 108 -14.67 19.35 -1.46
C GLU A 108 -15.76 19.51 -2.51
N GLY A 109 -16.83 18.71 -2.46
CA GLY A 109 -17.88 18.79 -3.47
C GLY A 109 -17.61 17.97 -4.73
N VAL A 110 -16.48 17.26 -4.82
CA VAL A 110 -16.04 16.51 -6.01
C VAL A 110 -16.89 15.24 -6.22
N ALA A 111 -17.31 14.60 -5.13
CA ALA A 111 -18.19 13.44 -5.14
C ALA A 111 -19.43 13.67 -4.24
N ALA A 112 -20.52 12.94 -4.54
CA ALA A 112 -21.72 12.95 -3.71
C ALA A 112 -21.55 11.97 -2.53
N PRO A 113 -22.00 12.32 -1.31
CA PRO A 113 -21.99 11.39 -0.19
C PRO A 113 -22.93 10.22 -0.46
N SER A 114 -22.47 9.00 -0.19
CA SER A 114 -23.31 7.81 -0.25
C SER A 114 -22.74 6.70 0.62
N LEU A 115 -23.44 6.37 1.71
CA LEU A 115 -22.99 5.34 2.66
C LEU A 115 -22.78 3.98 1.98
N GLY A 116 -23.70 3.57 1.11
CA GLY A 116 -23.59 2.28 0.41
C GLY A 116 -22.41 2.21 -0.57
N VAL A 117 -22.02 3.34 -1.17
CA VAL A 117 -20.82 3.42 -2.01
C VAL A 117 -19.57 3.50 -1.15
N ALA A 118 -19.59 4.27 -0.05
CA ALA A 118 -18.49 4.38 0.90
C ALA A 118 -18.09 3.00 1.48
N LEU A 119 -19.08 2.23 1.95
CA LEU A 119 -18.85 0.88 2.46
C LEU A 119 -18.26 -0.05 1.38
N ARG A 120 -18.80 -0.03 0.16
CA ARG A 120 -18.26 -0.83 -0.95
C ARG A 120 -16.84 -0.43 -1.33
N TYR A 121 -16.56 0.86 -1.35
CA TYR A 121 -15.25 1.40 -1.70
C TYR A 121 -14.21 1.03 -0.65
N VAL A 122 -14.49 1.30 0.63
CA VAL A 122 -13.56 1.00 1.73
C VAL A 122 -13.34 -0.51 1.83
N MET A 123 -14.41 -1.30 1.81
CA MET A 123 -14.35 -2.76 1.99
C MET A 123 -14.19 -3.54 0.68
N TYR A 124 -13.79 -2.89 -0.42
CA TYR A 124 -13.72 -3.53 -1.73
C TYR A 124 -12.76 -4.72 -1.71
N PRO A 125 -13.24 -5.97 -1.79
CA PRO A 125 -12.46 -7.14 -1.41
C PRO A 125 -11.11 -7.29 -2.14
N PRO A 126 -11.03 -7.08 -3.48
CA PRO A 126 -9.77 -7.22 -4.19
C PRO A 126 -8.69 -6.25 -3.74
N LEU A 127 -9.05 -5.11 -3.14
CA LEU A 127 -8.08 -4.11 -2.75
C LEU A 127 -7.95 -3.95 -1.23
N ARG A 128 -8.95 -4.40 -0.46
CA ARG A 128 -9.11 -4.05 0.95
C ARG A 128 -7.84 -4.17 1.78
N GLN A 129 -7.22 -5.35 1.76
CA GLN A 129 -6.16 -5.71 2.70
C GLN A 129 -4.81 -5.08 2.36
N CYS A 130 -4.47 -5.04 1.07
CA CYS A 130 -3.15 -4.62 0.59
C CYS A 130 -3.12 -4.32 -0.91
N GLY A 131 -4.27 -4.12 -1.54
CA GLY A 131 -4.30 -3.75 -2.94
C GLY A 131 -4.16 -2.25 -3.15
N PRO A 132 -3.90 -1.84 -4.41
CA PRO A 132 -3.75 -0.45 -4.77
C PRO A 132 -4.87 0.47 -4.31
N ILE A 133 -4.53 1.73 -4.08
CA ILE A 133 -5.51 2.76 -3.76
C ILE A 133 -6.08 3.35 -5.05
N VAL A 134 -7.40 3.19 -5.22
CA VAL A 134 -8.17 3.90 -6.25
C VAL A 134 -8.81 5.12 -5.61
N PHE A 135 -8.84 6.28 -6.27
CA PHE A 135 -9.52 7.46 -5.74
C PHE A 135 -11.04 7.24 -5.66
N TYR A 136 -11.68 7.73 -4.59
CA TYR A 136 -13.12 7.54 -4.38
C TYR A 136 -13.96 8.04 -5.56
N ARG A 137 -13.67 9.25 -6.07
CA ARG A 137 -14.34 9.82 -7.25
C ARG A 137 -14.26 8.95 -8.51
N GLU A 138 -13.27 8.07 -8.60
CA GLU A 138 -13.00 7.22 -9.76
C GLU A 138 -13.58 5.81 -9.58
N PHE A 139 -13.81 5.38 -8.33
CA PHE A 139 -14.20 4.01 -8.01
C PHE A 139 -15.42 3.52 -8.80
N GLU A 140 -16.53 4.28 -8.84
CA GLU A 140 -17.71 3.90 -9.63
C GLU A 140 -17.66 4.39 -11.09
N ARG A 141 -16.78 5.34 -11.43
CA ARG A 141 -16.75 5.99 -12.76
C ARG A 141 -15.81 5.29 -13.75
N HIS A 142 -14.68 4.80 -13.25
CA HIS A 142 -13.63 4.18 -14.07
C HIS A 142 -13.66 2.67 -13.87
N THR A 143 -14.42 2.00 -14.73
CA THR A 143 -14.54 0.54 -14.74
C THR A 143 -14.15 -0.02 -16.10
N CYS A 144 -13.59 -1.23 -16.11
CA CYS A 144 -13.31 -2.01 -17.31
C CYS A 144 -14.29 -3.18 -17.48
N ALA A 145 -15.40 -3.22 -16.73
CA ALA A 145 -16.39 -4.30 -16.72
C ALA A 145 -17.04 -4.61 -18.09
N GLY A 146 -16.98 -3.69 -19.06
CA GLY A 146 -17.39 -3.91 -20.45
C GLY A 146 -16.29 -4.45 -21.38
N ASP A 147 -15.01 -4.32 -21.02
CA ASP A 147 -13.89 -4.75 -21.88
C ASP A 147 -13.54 -6.22 -21.63
N LYS A 148 -13.69 -7.06 -22.66
CA LYS A 148 -13.34 -8.50 -22.59
C LYS A 148 -11.84 -8.75 -22.53
N ARG A 149 -11.00 -7.82 -23.02
CA ARG A 149 -9.53 -7.95 -23.00
C ARG A 149 -8.97 -7.94 -21.58
N ARG A 150 -9.74 -7.43 -20.62
CA ARG A 150 -9.35 -7.38 -19.20
C ARG A 150 -8.99 -8.75 -18.64
N PHE A 151 -9.68 -9.82 -19.08
CA PHE A 151 -9.41 -11.17 -18.59
C PHE A 151 -8.02 -11.65 -19.03
N GLY A 152 -7.67 -11.43 -20.30
CA GLY A 152 -6.34 -11.78 -20.82
C GLY A 152 -5.24 -10.96 -20.14
N TYR A 153 -5.48 -9.69 -19.86
CA TYR A 153 -4.55 -8.84 -19.12
C TYR A 153 -4.40 -9.30 -17.66
N ALA A 154 -5.49 -9.52 -16.93
CA ALA A 154 -5.47 -9.99 -15.55
C ALA A 154 -4.76 -11.35 -15.42
N LEU A 155 -4.97 -12.28 -16.35
CA LEU A 155 -4.28 -13.57 -16.38
C LEU A 155 -2.76 -13.41 -16.58
N ARG A 156 -2.32 -12.44 -17.37
CA ARG A 156 -0.88 -12.13 -17.53
C ARG A 156 -0.29 -11.56 -16.25
N GLU A 157 -0.98 -10.65 -15.57
CA GLU A 157 -0.53 -10.11 -14.28
C GLU A 157 -0.46 -11.21 -13.20
N LEU A 158 -1.44 -12.13 -13.17
CA LEU A 158 -1.38 -13.29 -12.29
C LEU A 158 -0.18 -14.19 -12.60
N ALA A 159 0.08 -14.46 -13.89
CA ALA A 159 1.23 -15.26 -14.31
C ALA A 159 2.57 -14.61 -13.89
N ASP A 160 2.69 -13.28 -14.02
CA ASP A 160 3.85 -12.52 -13.53
C ASP A 160 4.01 -12.68 -12.01
N CYS A 161 2.93 -12.56 -11.24
CA CYS A 161 2.96 -12.77 -9.79
C CYS A 161 3.39 -14.20 -9.41
N PHE A 162 2.90 -15.22 -10.12
CA PHE A 162 3.30 -16.61 -9.88
C PHE A 162 4.77 -16.86 -10.25
N ALA A 163 5.27 -16.22 -11.31
CA ALA A 163 6.68 -16.30 -11.68
C ALA A 163 7.59 -15.68 -10.61
N TRP A 164 7.27 -14.48 -10.12
CA TRP A 164 7.97 -13.87 -8.99
C TRP A 164 7.94 -14.74 -7.73
N TYR A 165 6.79 -15.34 -7.43
CA TYR A 165 6.66 -16.26 -6.31
C TYR A 165 7.55 -17.49 -6.46
N ALA A 166 7.57 -18.12 -7.64
CA ALA A 166 8.40 -19.29 -7.91
C ALA A 166 9.90 -18.95 -7.83
N MET A 167 10.32 -17.80 -8.36
CA MET A 167 11.70 -17.32 -8.22
C MET A 167 12.09 -17.09 -6.76
N LEU A 168 11.19 -16.51 -5.98
CA LEU A 168 11.41 -16.24 -4.56
C LEU A 168 11.52 -17.54 -3.74
N ASP A 169 10.61 -18.50 -3.96
CA ASP A 169 10.64 -19.82 -3.31
C ASP A 169 11.92 -20.59 -3.68
N TYR A 170 12.32 -20.55 -4.96
CA TYR A 170 13.59 -21.14 -5.41
C TYR A 170 14.77 -20.50 -4.68
N ALA A 171 14.89 -19.17 -4.70
CA ALA A 171 15.97 -18.46 -4.00
C ALA A 171 15.99 -18.76 -2.50
N THR A 172 14.85 -18.81 -1.82
CA THR A 172 14.78 -19.20 -0.40
C THR A 172 15.32 -20.60 -0.17
N ARG A 173 14.95 -21.57 -1.01
CA ARG A 173 15.36 -22.98 -0.86
C ARG A 173 16.82 -23.23 -1.22
N THR A 174 17.39 -22.49 -2.16
CA THR A 174 18.73 -22.77 -2.69
C THR A 174 19.80 -21.81 -2.22
N TYR A 175 19.44 -20.58 -1.81
CA TYR A 175 20.39 -19.52 -1.47
C TYR A 175 20.40 -19.24 0.04
N TYR A 176 19.24 -18.97 0.62
CA TYR A 176 19.15 -18.58 2.04
C TYR A 176 19.34 -19.74 3.01
N SER A 177 19.00 -20.96 2.59
CA SER A 177 19.23 -22.18 3.38
C SER A 177 20.71 -22.58 3.43
N SER A 178 21.53 -22.14 2.48
CA SER A 178 22.92 -22.58 2.29
C SER A 178 23.98 -21.58 2.77
N MET A 179 23.68 -20.27 2.83
CA MET A 179 24.64 -19.22 3.25
C MET A 179 24.69 -18.95 4.76
N MET A 180 24.48 -19.96 5.60
CA MET A 180 24.66 -19.83 7.06
C MET A 180 26.15 -19.90 7.51
N ALA A 181 27.11 -19.72 6.60
CA ALA A 181 28.54 -19.79 6.91
C ALA A 181 29.13 -18.37 7.11
N PRO A 182 29.95 -18.11 8.16
CA PRO A 182 30.17 -16.75 8.65
C PRO A 182 31.37 -15.99 8.05
N ASP A 183 31.95 -16.39 6.91
CA ASP A 183 33.32 -15.95 6.58
C ASP A 183 33.59 -15.60 5.11
N ASP A 184 32.63 -14.91 4.47
CA ASP A 184 32.67 -14.76 3.02
C ASP A 184 33.01 -13.32 2.57
N GLY A 185 34.03 -13.19 1.72
CA GLY A 185 34.59 -11.92 1.25
C GLY A 185 33.61 -10.99 0.51
N LEU A 186 34.11 -9.82 0.09
CA LEU A 186 33.31 -8.74 -0.53
C LEU A 186 32.29 -9.22 -1.59
N PHE A 187 32.69 -10.15 -2.45
CA PHE A 187 31.84 -10.70 -3.51
C PHE A 187 30.58 -11.39 -2.97
N THR A 188 30.72 -12.24 -1.94
CA THR A 188 29.57 -12.95 -1.35
C THR A 188 28.62 -11.98 -0.65
N ASN A 189 29.16 -10.97 0.03
CA ASN A 189 28.34 -9.90 0.62
C ASN A 189 27.56 -9.11 -0.46
N MET A 190 28.15 -8.86 -1.63
CA MET A 190 27.45 -8.23 -2.75
C MET A 190 26.35 -9.11 -3.34
N VAL A 191 26.61 -10.42 -3.53
CA VAL A 191 25.61 -11.38 -4.02
C VAL A 191 24.45 -11.51 -3.02
N HIS A 192 24.76 -11.50 -1.72
CA HIS A 192 23.76 -11.50 -0.65
C HIS A 192 22.90 -10.25 -0.70
N ALA A 193 23.51 -9.06 -0.74
CA ALA A 193 22.77 -7.81 -0.82
C ALA A 193 21.85 -7.76 -2.06
N TRP A 194 22.32 -8.23 -3.22
CA TRP A 194 21.52 -8.26 -4.45
C TRP A 194 20.33 -9.23 -4.37
N THR A 195 20.59 -10.47 -3.94
CA THR A 195 19.55 -11.51 -3.81
C THR A 195 18.54 -11.12 -2.76
N HIS A 196 19.00 -10.54 -1.65
CA HIS A 196 18.15 -10.07 -0.57
C HIS A 196 17.24 -8.92 -0.97
N THR A 197 17.81 -7.94 -1.65
CA THR A 197 17.05 -6.83 -2.23
C THR A 197 15.97 -7.33 -3.19
N THR A 198 16.31 -8.27 -4.07
CA THR A 198 15.37 -8.84 -5.03
C THR A 198 14.22 -9.55 -4.33
N ALA A 199 14.51 -10.27 -3.23
CA ALA A 199 13.49 -10.93 -2.42
C ALA A 199 12.56 -9.92 -1.70
N ILE A 200 13.13 -8.84 -1.15
CA ILE A 200 12.36 -7.74 -0.54
C ILE A 200 11.45 -7.09 -1.59
N TRP A 201 11.92 -6.89 -2.81
CA TRP A 201 11.13 -6.29 -3.90
C TRP A 201 10.04 -7.22 -4.45
N ALA A 202 10.33 -8.51 -4.54
CA ALA A 202 9.38 -9.51 -5.04
C ALA A 202 8.13 -9.55 -4.17
N SER A 203 8.26 -9.42 -2.84
CA SER A 203 7.14 -9.47 -1.90
C SER A 203 6.02 -8.46 -2.22
N PRO A 204 6.24 -7.12 -2.20
CA PRO A 204 5.23 -6.15 -2.59
C PRO A 204 4.80 -6.27 -4.05
N THR A 205 5.70 -6.69 -4.96
CA THR A 205 5.34 -6.94 -6.37
C THR A 205 4.24 -8.00 -6.47
N ILE A 206 4.45 -9.16 -5.84
CA ILE A 206 3.48 -10.26 -5.82
C ILE A 206 2.18 -9.78 -5.18
N ILE A 207 2.26 -9.13 -4.02
CA ILE A 207 1.07 -8.79 -3.24
C ILE A 207 0.24 -7.70 -3.93
N PHE A 208 0.85 -6.58 -4.31
CA PHE A 208 0.10 -5.47 -4.87
C PHE A 208 -0.41 -5.79 -6.28
N ASN A 209 0.41 -6.42 -7.12
CA ASN A 209 0.02 -6.73 -8.50
C ASN A 209 -0.98 -7.90 -8.56
N PHE A 210 -0.96 -8.83 -7.60
CA PHE A 210 -1.99 -9.86 -7.49
C PHE A 210 -3.36 -9.23 -7.18
N ASN A 211 -3.43 -8.33 -6.20
CA ASN A 211 -4.66 -7.62 -5.86
C ASN A 211 -5.16 -6.73 -7.01
N HIS A 212 -4.24 -6.07 -7.72
CA HIS A 212 -4.54 -5.36 -8.98
C HIS A 212 -5.15 -6.30 -10.02
N ALA A 213 -4.56 -7.48 -10.24
CA ALA A 213 -5.07 -8.45 -11.21
C ALA A 213 -6.48 -8.93 -10.85
N LEU A 214 -6.76 -9.18 -9.56
CA LEU A 214 -8.09 -9.52 -9.08
C LEU A 214 -9.10 -8.38 -9.29
N ALA A 215 -8.69 -7.14 -9.02
CA ALA A 215 -9.53 -5.97 -9.25
C ALA A 215 -9.87 -5.80 -10.74
N VAL A 216 -8.89 -5.99 -11.63
CA VAL A 216 -9.12 -5.95 -13.08
C VAL A 216 -10.00 -7.12 -13.54
N PHE A 217 -9.85 -8.31 -12.95
CA PHE A 217 -10.73 -9.44 -13.22
C PHE A 217 -12.20 -9.11 -12.89
N ASP A 218 -12.42 -8.49 -11.73
CA ASP A 218 -13.73 -8.02 -11.27
C ASP A 218 -14.29 -6.85 -12.11
N GLY A 219 -13.48 -6.24 -12.97
CA GLY A 219 -13.89 -5.16 -13.86
C GLY A 219 -13.57 -3.76 -13.34
N GLN A 220 -12.70 -3.62 -12.34
CA GLN A 220 -12.21 -2.34 -11.85
C GLN A 220 -10.98 -1.87 -12.62
N VAL A 221 -10.80 -0.56 -12.76
CA VAL A 221 -9.51 0.02 -13.15
C VAL A 221 -8.76 0.38 -11.88
N SER A 222 -7.63 -0.28 -11.65
CA SER A 222 -6.70 0.00 -10.55
C SER A 222 -5.29 0.28 -11.09
N PRO A 223 -4.49 1.09 -10.39
CA PRO A 223 -3.08 1.28 -10.74
C PRO A 223 -2.25 0.04 -10.39
N ARG A 224 -1.14 -0.16 -11.13
CA ARG A 224 -0.14 -1.19 -10.85
C ARG A 224 0.97 -0.59 -9.98
N ASP A 225 0.92 -0.86 -8.68
CA ASP A 225 1.77 -0.24 -7.66
C ASP A 225 3.26 -0.53 -7.80
N VAL A 226 3.63 -1.69 -8.37
CA VAL A 226 5.01 -2.02 -8.68
C VAL A 226 5.10 -2.35 -10.17
N SER A 227 5.46 -1.32 -10.95
CA SER A 227 5.43 -1.41 -12.41
C SER A 227 6.77 -1.74 -13.06
N VAL A 228 7.87 -1.54 -12.32
CA VAL A 228 9.24 -1.71 -12.82
C VAL A 228 10.10 -2.53 -11.83
N PRO A 229 11.20 -3.14 -12.28
CA PRO A 229 12.16 -3.78 -11.38
C PRO A 229 12.81 -2.77 -10.42
N TRP A 230 13.30 -3.25 -9.28
CA TRP A 230 13.97 -2.40 -8.28
C TRP A 230 15.17 -1.63 -8.86
N THR A 231 15.88 -2.21 -9.84
CA THR A 231 17.03 -1.56 -10.50
C THR A 231 16.62 -0.32 -11.30
N SER A 232 15.40 -0.32 -11.85
CA SER A 232 14.83 0.82 -12.57
C SER A 232 14.13 1.80 -11.63
N SER A 233 13.60 1.32 -10.51
CA SER A 233 12.95 2.16 -9.49
C SER A 233 13.95 2.95 -8.66
N GLY A 234 15.02 2.30 -8.19
CA GLY A 234 15.97 2.84 -7.23
C GLY A 234 16.99 3.83 -7.81
N THR A 235 16.75 4.45 -8.96
CA THR A 235 17.73 5.34 -9.61
C THR A 235 17.89 6.70 -8.91
N SER A 236 16.87 7.16 -8.18
CA SER A 236 16.88 8.35 -7.31
C SER A 236 15.79 8.25 -6.24
N PHE A 237 15.81 9.09 -5.19
CA PHE A 237 14.78 9.12 -4.15
C PHE A 237 13.44 9.51 -4.74
N THR A 238 13.42 10.50 -5.63
CA THR A 238 12.18 10.90 -6.30
C THR A 238 11.66 9.81 -7.21
N ASN A 239 12.53 9.15 -7.99
CA ASN A 239 12.10 8.10 -8.91
C ASN A 239 11.58 6.87 -8.18
N PHE A 240 12.22 6.48 -7.08
CA PHE A 240 11.77 5.38 -6.23
C PHE A 240 10.30 5.55 -5.84
N TRP A 241 9.95 6.69 -5.24
CA TRP A 241 8.56 6.94 -4.80
C TRP A 241 7.56 7.08 -5.95
N ARG A 242 8.00 7.47 -7.14
CA ARG A 242 7.13 7.54 -8.34
C ARG A 242 6.85 6.18 -8.97
N THR A 243 7.64 5.16 -8.63
CA THR A 243 7.62 3.85 -9.31
C THR A 243 7.40 2.67 -8.36
N PHE A 244 7.49 2.89 -7.05
CA PHE A 244 7.17 1.95 -5.98
C PHE A 244 5.96 2.41 -5.18
N HIS A 245 4.97 1.52 -4.99
CA HIS A 245 3.72 1.80 -4.30
C HIS A 245 3.03 3.06 -4.85
N THR A 246 2.93 3.12 -6.19
CA THR A 246 2.60 4.34 -6.93
C THR A 246 1.24 4.93 -6.55
N SER A 247 0.25 4.10 -6.23
CA SER A 247 -1.08 4.56 -5.82
C SER A 247 -1.07 5.27 -4.47
N LEU A 248 -0.25 4.81 -3.53
CA LEU A 248 -0.04 5.48 -2.25
C LEU A 248 0.66 6.83 -2.46
N HIS A 249 1.71 6.83 -3.28
CA HIS A 249 2.41 8.06 -3.67
C HIS A 249 1.46 9.06 -4.33
N GLU A 250 0.65 8.64 -5.30
CA GLU A 250 -0.33 9.51 -5.97
C GLU A 250 -1.36 10.06 -5.00
N LEU A 251 -1.87 9.23 -4.08
CA LEU A 251 -2.80 9.66 -3.04
C LEU A 251 -2.20 10.76 -2.17
N TYR A 252 -0.96 10.58 -1.69
CA TYR A 252 -0.27 11.57 -0.87
C TYR A 252 0.09 12.83 -1.66
N VAL A 253 0.50 12.69 -2.92
CA VAL A 253 0.76 13.84 -3.78
C VAL A 253 -0.50 14.67 -3.98
N HIS A 254 -1.61 14.00 -4.27
CA HIS A 254 -2.88 14.65 -4.58
C HIS A 254 -3.53 15.29 -3.35
N TYR A 255 -3.58 14.60 -2.21
CA TYR A 255 -4.29 15.09 -1.04
C TYR A 255 -3.42 15.82 0.00
N ILE A 256 -2.10 15.60 0.01
CA ILE A 256 -1.21 16.18 1.04
C ILE A 256 -0.22 17.14 0.40
N HIS A 257 0.62 16.66 -0.52
CA HIS A 257 1.76 17.41 -1.05
C HIS A 257 1.34 18.69 -1.78
N ARG A 258 0.50 18.54 -2.82
CA ARG A 258 0.06 19.67 -3.65
C ARG A 258 -0.74 20.70 -2.86
N PRO A 259 -1.75 20.32 -2.04
CA PRO A 259 -2.50 21.27 -1.24
C PRO A 259 -1.67 22.00 -0.17
N SER A 260 -0.55 21.42 0.26
CA SER A 260 0.38 22.03 1.21
C SER A 260 1.44 22.93 0.55
N GLY A 261 1.32 23.20 -0.75
CA GLY A 261 2.18 24.11 -1.49
C GLY A 261 3.40 23.46 -2.16
N SER A 262 3.45 22.13 -2.22
CA SER A 262 4.52 21.36 -2.91
C SER A 262 5.95 21.69 -2.49
N ASN A 263 6.15 22.20 -1.27
CA ASN A 263 7.44 22.63 -0.70
C ASN A 263 8.08 21.55 0.19
N THR A 264 9.25 21.82 0.76
CA THR A 264 9.96 20.92 1.70
C THR A 264 9.09 20.49 2.87
N LEU A 265 8.35 21.40 3.50
CA LEU A 265 7.47 21.07 4.62
C LEU A 265 6.41 20.04 4.21
N SER A 266 5.86 20.16 3.00
CA SER A 266 4.89 19.19 2.50
C SER A 266 5.49 17.80 2.25
N VAL A 267 6.78 17.69 1.94
CA VAL A 267 7.49 16.38 1.89
C VAL A 267 7.58 15.77 3.28
N VAL A 268 7.93 16.57 4.29
CA VAL A 268 8.00 16.12 5.70
C VAL A 268 6.64 15.61 6.17
N ILE A 269 5.56 16.33 5.86
CA ILE A 269 4.19 15.92 6.20
C ILE A 269 3.81 14.61 5.51
N VAL A 270 4.13 14.44 4.22
CA VAL A 270 3.87 13.19 3.48
C VAL A 270 4.61 12.01 4.12
N MET A 271 5.91 12.18 4.43
CA MET A 271 6.70 11.12 5.06
C MET A 271 6.19 10.77 6.46
N GLY A 272 5.81 11.77 7.26
CA GLY A 272 5.19 11.55 8.57
C GLY A 272 3.84 10.84 8.48
N PHE A 273 3.02 11.16 7.48
CA PHE A 273 1.75 10.47 7.25
C PHE A 273 1.96 9.02 6.77
N SER A 274 2.97 8.80 5.93
CA SER A 274 3.38 7.45 5.53
C SER A 274 3.89 6.63 6.72
N LEU A 275 4.66 7.23 7.63
CA LEU A 275 5.09 6.59 8.88
C LEU A 275 3.89 6.21 9.76
N LEU A 276 2.89 7.09 9.93
CA LEU A 276 1.65 6.75 10.64
C LEU A 276 0.93 5.55 10.02
N PHE A 277 0.86 5.53 8.69
CA PHE A 277 0.27 4.40 7.96
C PHE A 277 1.05 3.10 8.21
N HIS A 278 2.39 3.11 8.22
CA HIS A 278 3.20 1.91 8.46
C HIS A 278 3.32 1.52 9.95
N GLY A 279 3.09 2.45 10.86
CA GLY A 279 3.10 2.26 12.31
C GLY A 279 4.27 2.97 12.99
N ILE A 280 3.98 3.81 13.98
CA ILE A 280 4.97 4.70 14.62
C ILE A 280 5.84 4.01 15.67
N ARG A 281 5.55 2.74 15.99
CA ARG A 281 6.25 1.99 17.04
C ARG A 281 7.40 1.16 16.53
N ASP A 282 7.44 0.92 15.23
CA ASP A 282 8.51 0.18 14.60
C ASP A 282 9.66 1.14 14.25
N THR A 283 10.78 0.99 14.95
CA THR A 283 11.99 1.79 14.71
C THR A 283 12.49 1.64 13.27
N ALA A 284 12.24 0.50 12.62
CA ALA A 284 12.60 0.30 11.23
C ALA A 284 11.86 1.28 10.31
N TRP A 285 10.56 1.50 10.52
CA TRP A 285 9.80 2.47 9.74
C TRP A 285 10.29 3.90 9.99
N TRP A 286 10.66 4.25 11.21
CA TRP A 286 11.28 5.54 11.50
C TRP A 286 12.56 5.78 10.71
N VAL A 287 13.50 4.83 10.78
CA VAL A 287 14.77 4.92 10.03
C VAL A 287 14.48 5.04 8.54
N PHE A 288 13.61 4.18 8.03
CA PHE A 288 13.22 4.18 6.62
C PHE A 288 12.67 5.53 6.15
N PHE A 289 11.69 6.10 6.85
CA PHE A 289 11.05 7.36 6.45
C PHE A 289 11.91 8.60 6.72
N ILE A 290 12.72 8.62 7.77
CA ILE A 290 13.67 9.72 8.02
C ILE A 290 14.69 9.80 6.88
N VAL A 291 15.31 8.68 6.51
CA VAL A 291 16.32 8.70 5.46
C VAL A 291 15.71 9.04 4.11
N ASN A 292 14.55 8.47 3.78
CA ASN A 292 13.84 8.84 2.55
C ASN A 292 13.43 10.32 2.52
N CYS A 293 13.02 10.88 3.66
CA CYS A 293 12.69 12.30 3.78
C CYS A 293 13.92 13.17 3.48
N ILE A 294 15.04 12.93 4.16
CA ILE A 294 16.30 13.65 3.94
C ILE A 294 16.73 13.54 2.48
N GLY A 295 16.68 12.32 1.94
CA GLY A 295 17.01 12.02 0.55
C GLY A 295 16.22 12.81 -0.47
N VAL A 296 14.89 12.78 -0.39
CA VAL A 296 14.00 13.55 -1.28
C VAL A 296 14.24 15.05 -1.14
N VAL A 297 14.44 15.56 0.08
CA VAL A 297 14.68 16.99 0.31
C VAL A 297 16.01 17.44 -0.29
N ILE A 298 17.07 16.67 -0.11
CA ILE A 298 18.38 16.94 -0.72
C ILE A 298 18.24 16.92 -2.24
N GLU A 299 17.69 15.84 -2.80
CA GLU A 299 17.53 15.68 -4.25
C GLU A 299 16.78 16.84 -4.90
N ARG A 300 15.66 17.26 -4.30
CA ARG A 300 14.88 18.39 -4.79
C ARG A 300 15.65 19.71 -4.67
N THR A 301 16.28 19.97 -3.53
CA THR A 301 17.05 21.20 -3.32
C THR A 301 18.22 21.31 -4.30
N PHE A 302 18.90 20.21 -4.59
CA PHE A 302 19.99 20.16 -5.56
C PHE A 302 19.49 20.30 -6.99
N THR A 303 18.39 19.63 -7.35
CA THR A 303 17.78 19.75 -8.68
C THR A 303 17.33 21.18 -8.97
N ASP A 304 16.70 21.84 -7.98
CA ASP A 304 16.20 23.21 -8.11
C ASP A 304 17.35 24.24 -8.22
N ARG A 305 18.49 24.00 -7.56
CA ARG A 305 19.64 24.92 -7.55
C ARG A 305 20.66 24.67 -8.65
N TYR A 306 20.82 23.42 -9.09
CA TYR A 306 21.86 22.99 -10.02
C TYR A 306 21.29 22.05 -11.10
N PRO A 307 20.33 22.50 -11.93
CA PRO A 307 19.70 21.64 -12.93
C PRO A 307 20.70 21.03 -13.92
N ALA A 308 21.75 21.77 -14.32
CA ALA A 308 22.80 21.30 -15.21
C ALA A 308 23.72 20.21 -14.59
N ALA A 309 23.81 20.13 -13.26
CA ALA A 309 24.57 19.07 -12.58
C ALA A 309 23.79 17.74 -12.50
N PHE A 310 22.47 17.78 -12.69
CA PHE A 310 21.58 16.63 -12.59
C PHE A 310 21.38 15.89 -13.92
N GLU A 311 21.68 16.53 -15.06
CA GLU A 311 21.70 15.90 -16.39
C GLU A 311 22.81 14.84 -16.54
N GLY A 312 23.68 14.71 -15.55
CA GLY A 312 24.83 13.81 -15.57
C GLY A 312 25.04 13.04 -14.26
N PHE A 313 23.99 12.47 -13.67
CA PHE A 313 24.22 11.46 -12.63
C PHE A 313 25.04 10.31 -13.22
N SER A 314 26.29 10.18 -12.76
CA SER A 314 27.12 9.06 -13.19
C SER A 314 26.44 7.75 -12.77
N PRO A 315 26.54 6.67 -13.56
CA PRO A 315 26.05 5.34 -13.17
C PRO A 315 26.55 4.90 -11.79
N ILE A 316 27.72 5.38 -11.35
CA ILE A 316 28.30 5.13 -10.03
C ILE A 316 27.49 5.81 -8.93
N SER A 317 27.08 7.06 -9.12
CA SER A 317 26.25 7.79 -8.16
C SER A 317 24.86 7.14 -8.01
N MET A 318 24.28 6.66 -9.11
CA MET A 318 23.04 5.89 -9.09
C MET A 318 23.23 4.54 -8.36
N ALA A 319 24.33 3.84 -8.63
CA ALA A 319 24.65 2.57 -7.98
C ALA A 319 24.92 2.73 -6.46
N MET A 320 25.59 3.80 -6.04
CA MET A 320 25.80 4.13 -4.63
C MET A 320 24.49 4.50 -3.93
N TYR A 321 23.64 5.25 -4.61
CA TYR A 321 22.32 5.60 -4.12
C TYR A 321 21.42 4.37 -3.95
N GLN A 322 21.39 3.51 -4.96
CA GLN A 322 20.79 2.19 -4.94
C GLN A 322 21.29 1.39 -3.74
N ALA A 323 22.60 1.19 -3.62
CA ALA A 323 23.23 0.45 -2.52
C ALA A 323 22.86 1.02 -1.14
N PHE A 324 22.75 2.34 -1.00
CA PHE A 324 22.37 3.00 0.25
C PHE A 324 20.89 2.79 0.62
N LEU A 325 19.96 3.00 -0.33
CA LEU A 325 18.56 2.61 -0.15
C LEU A 325 18.42 1.13 0.23
N PHE A 326 19.23 0.26 -0.39
CA PHE A 326 19.21 -1.17 -0.14
C PHE A 326 19.73 -1.55 1.23
N ALA A 327 20.80 -0.92 1.71
CA ALA A 327 21.29 -1.11 3.07
C ALA A 327 20.22 -0.72 4.10
N ILE A 328 19.46 0.35 3.85
CA ILE A 328 18.38 0.79 4.72
C ILE A 328 17.20 -0.18 4.68
N PHE A 329 16.72 -0.58 3.50
CA PHE A 329 15.66 -1.57 3.37
C PHE A 329 16.02 -2.87 4.10
N THR A 330 17.24 -3.36 3.89
CA THR A 330 17.78 -4.59 4.52
C THR A 330 17.87 -4.46 6.04
N ALA A 331 18.41 -3.34 6.54
CA ALA A 331 18.51 -3.08 7.98
C ALA A 331 17.13 -2.91 8.64
N CYS A 332 16.16 -2.36 7.93
CA CYS A 332 14.80 -2.15 8.39
C CYS A 332 13.93 -3.41 8.28
N SER A 333 14.26 -4.35 7.39
CA SER A 333 13.59 -5.66 7.28
C SER A 333 14.23 -6.77 8.13
N GLY A 334 15.28 -6.44 8.89
CA GLY A 334 16.22 -7.36 9.54
C GLY A 334 15.69 -8.30 10.64
N GLY A 335 14.38 -8.41 10.83
CA GLY A 335 13.77 -9.39 11.74
C GLY A 335 13.07 -10.57 11.05
N ASP A 336 12.59 -10.40 9.82
CA ASP A 336 11.60 -11.30 9.19
C ASP A 336 12.06 -11.91 7.87
N ALA A 337 13.35 -11.80 7.53
CA ALA A 337 13.95 -12.50 6.38
C ALA A 337 13.87 -14.04 6.49
N ARG A 338 13.45 -14.57 7.64
CA ARG A 338 12.69 -15.82 7.69
C ARG A 338 11.31 -15.55 7.10
N MET A 339 11.24 -15.40 5.77
CA MET A 339 9.99 -15.57 5.05
C MET A 339 9.43 -16.92 5.45
N SER A 340 8.53 -16.88 6.44
CA SER A 340 8.05 -18.08 7.09
C SER A 340 7.45 -18.96 6.00
N HIS A 341 7.78 -20.24 6.04
CA HIS A 341 7.31 -21.34 5.19
C HIS A 341 5.77 -21.52 5.16
N ARG A 342 4.98 -20.45 5.03
CA ARG A 342 3.52 -20.44 5.23
C ARG A 342 2.78 -19.55 4.22
N ASN A 343 3.27 -19.44 2.99
CA ASN A 343 2.51 -18.86 1.86
C ASN A 343 1.53 -19.88 1.23
N ALA A 344 0.84 -20.68 2.05
CA ALA A 344 -0.22 -21.59 1.61
C ALA A 344 -1.52 -20.85 1.19
N SER A 345 -1.50 -19.51 1.18
CA SER A 345 -2.68 -18.67 1.07
C SER A 345 -2.90 -18.01 -0.29
N LEU A 346 -1.91 -17.98 -1.18
CA LEU A 346 -2.11 -17.50 -2.55
C LEU A 346 -3.14 -18.37 -3.31
N PRO A 347 -3.08 -19.71 -3.26
CA PRO A 347 -4.11 -20.57 -3.85
C PRO A 347 -5.46 -20.43 -3.15
N LEU A 348 -5.47 -20.25 -1.82
CA LEU A 348 -6.70 -20.05 -1.04
C LEU A 348 -7.40 -18.73 -1.41
N ASN A 349 -6.66 -17.66 -1.72
CA ASN A 349 -7.21 -16.40 -2.19
C ASN A 349 -7.88 -16.52 -3.56
N VAL A 350 -7.26 -17.24 -4.47
CA VAL A 350 -7.86 -17.55 -5.77
C VAL A 350 -9.15 -18.33 -5.58
N LEU A 351 -9.18 -19.31 -4.67
CA LEU A 351 -10.38 -20.12 -4.37
C LEU A 351 -11.49 -19.33 -3.66
N ILE A 352 -11.16 -18.44 -2.73
CA ILE A 352 -12.13 -17.57 -2.05
C ILE A 352 -12.70 -16.55 -3.04
N PHE A 353 -11.86 -15.86 -3.79
CA PHE A 353 -12.30 -14.92 -4.82
C PHE A 353 -13.17 -15.60 -5.88
N TRP A 354 -12.78 -16.80 -6.34
CA TRP A 354 -13.53 -17.56 -7.35
C TRP A 354 -14.86 -18.14 -6.84
N SER A 355 -14.92 -18.57 -5.57
CA SER A 355 -16.15 -19.10 -4.97
C SER A 355 -17.19 -18.01 -4.74
N LEU A 356 -16.76 -16.78 -4.43
CA LEU A 356 -17.63 -15.62 -4.21
C LEU A 356 -18.15 -14.97 -5.51
N GLN A 357 -17.49 -15.18 -6.65
CA GLN A 357 -18.00 -14.71 -7.95
C GLN A 357 -19.09 -15.61 -8.55
N ARG A 358 -19.29 -16.82 -8.01
CA ARG A 358 -20.27 -17.80 -8.51
C ARG A 358 -21.55 -17.89 -7.67
N THR A 359 -21.67 -17.08 -6.62
CA THR A 359 -22.89 -16.86 -5.81
C THR A 359 -23.42 -15.47 -6.09
#